data_AF-A0A7Y4TWI0-F1
#
_entry.id   AF-A0A7Y4TWI0-F1
#
_cell.length_a   1.000
_cell.length_b   1.000
_cell.length_c   1.000
_cell.angle_alpha   90.00
_cell.angle_beta   90.00
_cell.angle_gamma   90.00
#
_symmetry.space_group_name_H-M   'P 1'
#
loop_
_entity.id
_entity.type
_entity.pdbx_description
1 polymer ?
#
loop_
_entity_poly.entity_id
_entity_poly.type
_entity_poly.pdbx_seq_one_letter_code
_entity_poly.pdbx_strand_id
1 'polypeptide(L)' 'PIDIKNLVMIYDLLRRRKFTIEGAKDYLKKDKKAEKKFVMIQSLEKIKGFLLELKANL' A
#
# COMPACT_ATOMS: atom_id res chain seq x y z
N PRO A 1 15.62 -5.09 -3.87
CA PRO A 1 14.21 -4.83 -4.33
C PRO A 1 13.14 -5.09 -3.26
N ILE A 2 13.30 -6.15 -2.46
CA ILE A 2 12.37 -6.52 -1.37
C ILE A 2 12.36 -5.47 -0.25
N ASP A 3 13.52 -4.95 0.13
CA ASP A 3 13.63 -3.97 1.23
C ASP A 3 12.89 -2.66 0.92
N ILE A 4 12.93 -2.21 -0.34
CA ILE A 4 12.19 -1.04 -0.79
C ILE A 4 10.68 -1.27 -0.64
N LYS A 5 10.18 -2.47 -1.03
CA LYS A 5 8.77 -2.81 -0.85
C LYS A 5 8.36 -2.80 0.62
N ASN A 6 9.21 -3.33 1.50
CA ASN A 6 8.98 -3.32 2.94
C ASN A 6 8.92 -1.89 3.49
N LEU A 7 9.83 -1.01 3.06
CA LEU A 7 9.82 0.40 3.46
C LEU A 7 8.56 1.14 3.00
N VAL A 8 8.11 0.92 1.75
CA VAL A 8 6.87 1.54 1.25
C VAL A 8 5.66 1.01 2.04
N MET A 9 5.63 -0.28 2.38
CA MET A 9 4.55 -0.86 3.17
C MET A 9 4.52 -0.30 4.61
N ILE A 10 5.67 -0.17 5.25
CA ILE A 10 5.79 0.47 6.57
C ILE A 10 5.34 1.94 6.50
N TYR A 11 5.76 2.67 5.46
CA TYR A 11 5.34 4.06 5.24
C TYR A 11 3.82 4.18 5.06
N ASP A 12 3.19 3.30 4.28
CA ASP A 12 1.73 3.29 4.08
C ASP A 12 0.98 3.11 5.41
N LEU A 13 1.40 2.14 6.22
CA LEU A 13 0.79 1.85 7.52
C LEU A 13 0.89 3.04 8.48
N LEU A 14 2.08 3.64 8.60
CA LEU A 14 2.31 4.71 9.58
C LEU A 14 1.79 6.07 9.10
N ARG A 15 2.05 6.44 7.84
CA ARG A 15 1.80 7.81 7.35
C ARG A 15 0.44 7.98 6.69
N ARG A 16 -0.03 6.98 5.93
CA ARG A 16 -1.31 7.06 5.21
C ARG A 16 -2.45 6.51 6.05
N ARG A 17 -2.26 5.33 6.65
CA ARG A 17 -3.29 4.67 7.48
C ARG A 17 -3.24 5.04 8.97
N LYS A 18 -2.23 5.79 9.40
CA LYS A 18 -2.10 6.35 10.77
C LYS A 18 -2.05 5.30 11.89
N PHE A 19 -1.47 4.13 11.63
CA PHE A 19 -1.20 3.16 12.69
C PHE A 19 -0.10 3.67 13.63
N THR A 20 -0.17 3.29 14.91
CA THR A 20 0.99 3.34 15.81
C THR A 20 2.04 2.31 15.37
N ILE A 21 3.27 2.45 15.86
CA ILE A 21 4.34 1.50 15.54
C ILE A 21 3.97 0.09 16.04
N GLU A 22 3.40 -0.06 17.24
CA GLU A 22 2.90 -1.36 17.71
C GLU A 22 1.76 -1.89 16.81
N GLY A 23 0.78 -1.05 16.47
CA GLY A 23 -0.34 -1.46 15.63
C GLY A 23 0.09 -1.94 14.24
N ALA A 24 1.07 -1.26 13.63
CA ALA A 24 1.63 -1.66 12.35
C ALA A 24 2.41 -2.98 12.46
N LYS A 25 3.19 -3.17 13.53
CA LYS A 25 3.87 -4.44 13.81
C LYS A 25 2.89 -5.59 13.97
N ASP A 26 1.81 -5.38 14.73
CA ASP A 26 0.78 -6.39 14.95
C ASP A 26 0.03 -6.75 13.66
N TYR A 27 -0.26 -5.74 12.83
CA TYR A 27 -0.88 -5.95 11.52
C TYR A 27 -0.01 -6.84 10.62
N LEU A 28 1.29 -6.55 10.53
CA LEU A 28 2.23 -7.33 9.73
C LEU A 28 2.42 -8.76 10.26
N LYS A 29 2.40 -8.95 11.58
CA LYS A 29 2.52 -10.28 12.20
C LYS A 29 1.26 -11.13 12.04
N LYS A 30 0.07 -10.54 12.15
CA LYS A 30 -1.20 -11.27 12.12
C LYS A 30 -1.65 -11.62 10.71
N ASP A 31 -1.41 -10.75 9.73
CA ASP A 31 -1.91 -10.94 8.37
C ASP A 31 -0.81 -11.44 7.42
N LYS A 32 -0.65 -12.76 7.33
CA LYS A 32 0.27 -13.42 6.36
C LYS A 32 -0.06 -13.10 4.90
N LYS A 33 -1.23 -12.50 4.60
CA LYS A 33 -1.63 -12.07 3.25
C LYS A 33 -1.49 -10.56 3.05
N ALA A 34 -0.98 -9.82 4.03
CA ALA A 34 -0.85 -8.36 3.97
C ALA A 34 -0.04 -7.90 2.74
N GLU A 35 1.03 -8.62 2.39
CA GLU A 35 1.83 -8.33 1.20
C GLU A 35 1.02 -8.50 -0.10
N LYS A 36 0.27 -9.59 -0.25
CA LYS A 36 -0.58 -9.82 -1.44
C LYS A 36 -1.67 -8.74 -1.57
N LYS A 37 -2.30 -8.36 -0.45
CA LYS A 37 -3.28 -7.26 -0.41
C LYS A 37 -2.64 -5.95 -0.80
N PHE A 38 -1.43 -5.67 -0.32
CA PHE A 38 -0.70 -4.46 -0.64
C PHE A 38 -0.36 -4.37 -2.13
N VAL A 39 0.13 -5.45 -2.73
CA VAL A 39 0.39 -5.52 -4.18
C VAL A 39 -0.90 -5.29 -4.98
N MET A 40 -2.03 -5.89 -4.56
CA MET A 40 -3.31 -5.69 -5.22
C MET A 40 -3.77 -4.22 -5.16
N ILE A 41 -3.63 -3.56 -4.00
CA ILE A 41 -3.94 -2.13 -3.85
C ILE A 41 -3.08 -1.28 -4.78
N GLN A 42 -1.77 -1.56 -4.89
CA GLN A 42 -0.89 -0.83 -5.81
C GLN A 42 -1.32 -0.97 -7.28
N SER A 43 -1.76 -2.17 -7.70
CA SER A 43 -2.29 -2.37 -9.05
C SER A 43 -3.57 -1.57 -9.29
N LEU A 44 -4.48 -1.54 -8.31
CA LEU A 44 -5.72 -0.77 -8.42
C LEU A 44 -5.47 0.74 -8.45
N GLU A 45 -4.51 1.25 -7.66
CA GLU A 45 -4.11 2.67 -7.70
C GLU A 45 -3.52 3.06 -9.06
N LYS A 46 -2.75 2.17 -9.72
CA LYS A 46 -2.27 2.41 -11.09
C LYS A 46 -3.42 2.49 -12.09
N ILE A 47 -4.38 1.57 -12.02
CA ILE A 47 -5.57 1.58 -12.89
C ILE A 47 -6.37 2.86 -12.68
N LYS A 48 -6.60 3.24 -11.42
CA LYS A 48 -7.28 4.49 -11.07
C LYS A 48 -6.56 5.71 -11.64
N GLY A 49 -5.23 5.77 -11.49
CA GLY A 49 -4.40 6.85 -12.04
C GLY A 49 -4.57 6.98 -13.56
N PHE A 50 -4.44 5.85 -14.27
CA PHE A 50 -4.67 5.80 -15.71
C PHE A 50 -6.07 6.28 -16.12
N LEU A 51 -7.12 5.84 -15.42
CA LEU A 51 -8.49 6.28 -15.71
C LEU A 51 -8.70 7.78 -15.45
N LEU A 52 -8.05 8.34 -14.42
CA LEU A 52 -8.10 9.78 -14.15
C LEU A 52 -7.35 10.58 -15.20
N GLU A 53 -6.19 10.11 -15.65
CA GLU A 53 -5.44 10.71 -16.76
C GLU A 53 -6.26 10.69 -18.05
N LEU A 54 -6.90 9.58 -18.39
CA LEU A 54 -7.81 9.50 -19.54
C LEU A 54 -8.94 10.52 -19.44
N LYS A 55 -9.57 10.65 -18.27
CA LYS A 55 -10.64 11.64 -18.05
C LYS A 55 -10.16 13.08 -18.21
N ALA A 56 -8.93 13.39 -17.76
CA ALA A 56 -8.39 14.74 -17.83
C ALA A 56 -7.94 15.16 -19.24
N ASN A 57 -7.67 14.19 -20.12
CA ASN A 57 -7.29 14.40 -21.52
C ASN A 57 -8.50 14.34 -22.48
N LEU A 58 -9.72 14.27 -21.95
CA LEU A 58 -11.00 14.42 -22.66
C LEU A 58 -11.56 15.83 -22.43
#